data_AF-A0A410YJH3-F1
#
_entry.id   AF-A0A410YJH3-F1
#
_cell.length_a   1.000
_cell.length_b   1.000
_cell.length_c   1.000
_cell.angle_alpha   90.00
_cell.angle_beta   90.00
_cell.angle_gamma   90.00
#
_symmetry.space_group_name_H-M   'P 1'
#
loop_
_entity.id
_entity.type
_entity.pdbx_description
1 polymer ?
#
loop_
_entity_poly.entity_id
_entity_poly.type
_entity_poly.pdbx_seq_one_letter_code
_entity_poly.pdbx_strand_id
1 'polypeptide(L)'
;MKPRMFTIIPAALAAALALLVSTTVLATSGPVAFDEQMTVGLCTDFGSAPTALGTTIDYTGNKTIVITAVEPINPVGVEILSVNAMPYGGDPEKFGLAPYPPADRWTDAWENREDGIGFTFSGTVDASLVTELRSTGEHARANLDGLLIRYTANGAKFSARSGIQLTGGEGGCG
;
A
#
# COMPACT_ATOMS: atom_id res chain seq x y z
N MET A 1 22.33 74.93 -24.61
CA MET A 1 23.19 73.73 -24.66
C MET A 1 22.93 72.90 -23.41
N LYS A 2 22.63 71.59 -23.57
CA LYS A 2 22.48 70.60 -22.48
C LYS A 2 23.81 69.82 -22.40
N PRO A 3 24.32 69.43 -21.21
CA PRO A 3 24.06 68.09 -20.63
C PRO A 3 24.12 68.09 -19.07
N ARG A 4 23.99 67.03 -18.26
CA ARG A 4 23.23 65.75 -18.14
C ARG A 4 23.56 65.18 -16.73
N MET A 5 22.57 64.53 -16.08
CA MET A 5 22.65 63.45 -15.04
C MET A 5 23.31 63.80 -13.69
N PHE A 6 22.87 63.32 -12.51
CA PHE A 6 22.50 61.94 -12.14
C PHE A 6 21.39 61.84 -11.08
N THR A 7 20.65 60.73 -11.20
CA THR A 7 19.63 60.10 -10.33
C THR A 7 20.17 59.71 -8.94
N ILE A 8 19.30 59.63 -7.92
CA ILE A 8 19.07 58.45 -7.05
C ILE A 8 17.73 58.68 -6.31
N ILE A 9 16.74 57.82 -6.59
CA ILE A 9 15.50 57.69 -5.82
C ILE A 9 15.67 56.44 -4.94
N PRO A 10 15.61 56.53 -3.61
CA PRO A 10 15.54 55.33 -2.78
C PRO A 10 14.07 54.85 -2.71
N ALA A 11 13.89 53.60 -3.12
CA ALA A 11 12.64 52.85 -2.95
C ALA A 11 12.43 52.48 -1.48
N ALA A 12 11.27 52.82 -0.92
CA ALA A 12 10.84 52.31 0.38
C ALA A 12 9.66 51.35 0.18
N LEU A 13 9.98 50.07 0.41
CA LEU A 13 9.14 48.89 0.52
C LEU A 13 7.82 49.17 1.25
N ALA A 14 6.68 48.95 0.59
CA ALA A 14 5.39 48.77 1.26
C ALA A 14 5.15 47.26 1.43
N ALA A 15 5.25 46.78 2.67
CA ALA A 15 4.93 45.42 3.03
C ALA A 15 3.40 45.24 3.02
N ALA A 16 2.89 44.48 2.04
CA ALA A 16 1.50 44.06 2.02
C ALA A 16 1.34 42.82 2.92
N LEU A 17 0.65 42.99 4.05
CA LEU A 17 0.14 41.87 4.85
C LEU A 17 -0.95 41.14 4.03
N ALA A 18 -0.59 40.07 3.35
CA ALA A 18 -1.55 39.11 2.84
C ALA A 18 -1.99 38.20 4.00
N LEU A 19 -3.15 38.50 4.58
CA LEU A 19 -3.90 37.58 5.44
C LEU A 19 -4.31 36.37 4.59
N LEU A 20 -3.44 35.36 4.54
CA LEU A 20 -3.79 34.02 4.08
C LEU A 20 -4.83 33.45 5.04
N VAL A 21 -6.09 33.53 4.64
CA VAL A 21 -7.15 32.70 5.20
C VAL A 21 -6.82 31.28 4.81
N SER A 22 -6.04 30.59 5.64
CA SER A 22 -5.85 29.15 5.54
C SER A 22 -7.20 28.49 5.82
N THR A 23 -7.98 28.26 4.78
CA THR A 23 -9.05 27.27 4.78
C THR A 23 -8.38 25.92 5.01
N THR A 24 -8.16 25.60 6.28
CA THR A 24 -7.76 24.27 6.72
C THR A 24 -8.94 23.37 6.45
N VAL A 25 -9.00 22.84 5.23
CA VAL A 25 -9.71 21.59 4.97
C VAL A 25 -9.09 20.62 5.98
N LEU A 26 -9.88 20.19 6.95
CA LEU A 26 -9.51 19.10 7.85
C LEU A 26 -9.32 17.87 6.97
N ALA A 27 -8.13 17.73 6.38
CA ALA A 27 -7.65 16.47 5.88
C ALA A 27 -7.69 15.55 7.09
N THR A 28 -8.59 14.57 7.08
CA THR A 28 -8.68 13.55 8.10
C THR A 28 -7.41 12.70 7.99
N SER A 29 -6.30 13.19 8.57
CA SER A 29 -5.00 12.54 8.63
C SER A 29 -5.02 11.45 9.71
N GLY A 30 -5.96 10.51 9.57
CA GLY A 30 -6.07 9.34 10.44
C GLY A 30 -5.45 8.10 9.80
N PRO A 31 -5.10 7.08 10.61
CA PRO A 31 -4.71 5.78 10.10
C PRO A 31 -5.80 5.18 9.19
N VAL A 32 -5.40 4.16 8.44
CA VAL A 32 -6.22 3.45 7.46
C VAL A 32 -6.25 2.01 7.96
N ALA A 33 -7.42 1.40 7.95
CA ALA A 33 -7.53 0.00 8.34
C ALA A 33 -7.06 -0.87 7.17
N PHE A 34 -6.20 -1.83 7.50
CA PHE A 34 -5.80 -2.90 6.60
C PHE A 34 -6.36 -4.18 7.21
N ASP A 35 -7.15 -4.91 6.43
CA ASP A 35 -7.87 -6.13 6.81
C ASP A 35 -8.71 -6.04 8.10
N GLU A 36 -10.03 -6.10 7.98
CA GLU A 36 -10.88 -6.54 9.10
C GLU A 36 -10.63 -8.04 9.36
N GLN A 37 -9.56 -8.33 10.11
CA GLN A 37 -9.32 -9.60 10.83
C GLN A 37 -9.63 -10.90 10.08
N MET A 38 -9.00 -11.14 8.93
CA MET A 38 -8.95 -12.49 8.37
C MET A 38 -7.77 -13.29 8.97
N THR A 39 -7.91 -13.77 10.20
CA THR A 39 -6.97 -14.77 10.76
C THR A 39 -7.27 -16.14 10.17
N VAL A 40 -6.94 -16.33 8.89
CA VAL A 40 -7.08 -17.63 8.23
C VAL A 40 -5.71 -18.29 8.26
N GLY A 41 -5.54 -19.31 9.10
CA GLY A 41 -4.39 -20.21 9.05
C GLY A 41 -4.49 -21.04 7.79
N LEU A 42 -3.74 -20.66 6.76
CA LEU A 42 -3.81 -21.32 5.47
C LEU A 42 -2.67 -22.30 5.30
N CYS A 43 -3.10 -23.47 4.89
CA CYS A 43 -2.33 -24.69 4.81
C CYS A 43 -2.33 -25.01 3.31
N THR A 44 -1.19 -24.77 2.66
CA THR A 44 -1.00 -25.04 1.23
C THR A 44 0.18 -25.98 1.09
N ASP A 45 0.04 -26.98 0.21
CA ASP A 45 1.17 -27.75 -0.27
C ASP A 45 2.03 -26.77 -1.07
N PHE A 46 3.08 -26.22 -0.44
CA PHE A 46 4.04 -25.34 -1.11
C PHE A 46 4.86 -26.14 -2.12
N GLY A 47 4.22 -26.55 -3.21
CA GLY A 47 4.89 -26.79 -4.48
C GLY A 47 5.47 -25.47 -4.99
N SER A 48 6.49 -25.56 -5.84
CA SER A 48 7.35 -24.47 -6.34
C SER A 48 6.68 -23.24 -6.98
N ALA A 49 5.35 -23.18 -7.07
CA ALA A 49 4.62 -22.08 -7.67
C ALA A 49 4.38 -20.91 -6.68
N PRO A 50 4.57 -19.65 -7.10
CA PRO A 50 4.25 -18.50 -6.26
C PRO A 50 2.75 -18.41 -5.92
N THR A 51 2.45 -17.84 -4.76
CA THR A 51 1.09 -17.66 -4.23
C THR A 51 0.80 -16.17 -4.06
N ALA A 52 -0.38 -15.74 -4.46
CA ALA A 52 -0.89 -14.39 -4.28
C ALA A 52 -1.53 -14.24 -2.89
N LEU A 53 -1.09 -13.28 -2.10
CA LEU A 53 -1.71 -12.85 -0.84
C LEU A 53 -2.33 -11.47 -1.04
N GLY A 54 -3.65 -11.38 -1.00
CA GLY A 54 -4.32 -10.09 -1.05
C GLY A 54 -4.49 -9.47 0.33
N THR A 55 -4.36 -8.14 0.40
CA THR A 55 -4.61 -7.33 1.60
C THR A 55 -5.53 -6.18 1.20
N THR A 56 -6.69 -6.10 1.85
CA THR A 56 -7.67 -5.06 1.58
C THR A 56 -7.30 -3.80 2.35
N ILE A 57 -7.42 -2.67 1.66
CA ILE A 57 -7.26 -1.35 2.24
C ILE A 57 -8.65 -0.74 2.37
N ASP A 58 -9.17 -0.62 3.60
CA ASP A 58 -10.42 0.10 3.82
C ASP A 58 -10.16 1.60 3.66
N TYR A 59 -10.63 2.11 2.53
CA TYR A 59 -10.42 3.47 2.10
C TYR A 59 -11.71 4.31 2.24
N THR A 60 -12.30 4.35 3.44
CA THR A 60 -13.39 5.30 3.72
C THR A 60 -12.84 6.73 3.93
N GLY A 61 -12.44 7.46 2.88
CA GLY A 61 -12.06 8.88 3.02
C GLY A 61 -11.51 9.58 1.78
N ASN A 62 -11.37 10.90 1.85
CA ASN A 62 -10.62 11.71 0.86
C ASN A 62 -9.13 11.83 1.30
N LYS A 63 -8.36 10.74 1.27
CA LYS A 63 -6.95 10.71 1.67
C LYS A 63 -6.04 10.22 0.54
N THR A 64 -4.95 10.91 0.25
CA THR A 64 -3.94 10.34 -0.66
C THR A 64 -3.10 9.32 0.10
N ILE A 65 -3.16 8.03 -0.26
CA ILE A 65 -2.33 6.97 0.34
C ILE A 65 -1.20 6.60 -0.61
N VAL A 66 0.02 6.51 -0.09
CA VAL A 66 1.17 5.97 -0.83
C VAL A 66 1.82 4.86 -0.03
N ILE A 67 1.90 3.65 -0.59
CA ILE A 67 2.62 2.55 0.04
C ILE A 67 4.11 2.76 -0.14
N THR A 68 4.85 2.67 0.94
CA THR A 68 6.29 2.95 0.97
C THR A 68 7.13 1.71 1.20
N ALA A 69 6.57 0.69 1.85
CA ALA A 69 7.20 -0.62 2.03
C ALA A 69 6.15 -1.66 2.42
N VAL A 70 6.43 -2.91 2.06
CA VAL A 70 5.71 -4.10 2.54
C VAL A 70 6.77 -5.10 3.00
N GLU A 71 6.70 -5.51 4.25
CA GLU A 71 7.70 -6.36 4.89
C GLU A 71 7.01 -7.58 5.51
N PRO A 72 7.59 -8.79 5.39
CA PRO A 72 7.02 -9.96 6.05
C PRO A 72 7.20 -9.88 7.57
N ILE A 73 6.19 -10.31 8.34
CA ILE A 73 6.29 -10.42 9.80
C ILE A 73 6.64 -11.86 10.17
N ASN A 74 7.75 -12.04 10.89
CA ASN A 74 8.25 -13.34 11.34
C ASN A 74 8.26 -14.44 10.24
N PRO A 75 8.81 -14.18 9.04
CA PRO A 75 8.83 -15.18 7.99
C PRO A 75 9.73 -16.37 8.35
N VAL A 76 9.29 -17.57 7.99
CA VAL A 76 10.10 -18.78 7.98
C VAL A 76 9.92 -19.42 6.61
N GLY A 77 10.99 -19.57 5.82
CA GLY A 77 10.94 -20.22 4.51
C GLY A 77 10.00 -19.57 3.49
N VAL A 78 9.71 -18.28 3.63
CA VAL A 78 8.86 -17.49 2.71
C VAL A 78 9.62 -16.23 2.31
N GLU A 79 9.54 -15.88 1.02
CA GLU A 79 10.02 -14.62 0.48
C GLU A 79 8.90 -13.87 -0.25
N ILE A 80 8.97 -12.53 -0.23
CA ILE A 80 8.13 -11.66 -1.05
C ILE A 80 8.86 -11.43 -2.38
N LEU A 81 8.21 -11.74 -3.49
CA LEU A 81 8.76 -11.54 -4.83
C LEU A 81 8.34 -10.20 -5.43
N SER A 82 7.06 -9.85 -5.26
CA SER A 82 6.49 -8.62 -5.79
C SER A 82 5.28 -8.18 -4.97
N VAL A 83 4.91 -6.91 -5.10
CA VAL A 83 3.68 -6.35 -4.55
C VAL A 83 3.02 -5.55 -5.65
N ASN A 84 1.74 -5.81 -5.91
CA ASN A 84 0.98 -5.12 -6.93
C ASN A 84 -0.23 -4.43 -6.29
N ALA A 85 -0.52 -3.20 -6.71
CA ALA A 85 -1.74 -2.51 -6.37
C ALA A 85 -2.82 -2.82 -7.39
N MET A 86 -4.02 -3.15 -6.92
CA MET A 86 -5.20 -3.33 -7.75
C MET A 86 -6.28 -2.35 -7.30
N PRO A 87 -6.67 -1.37 -8.14
CA PRO A 87 -7.82 -0.52 -7.85
C PRO A 87 -9.09 -1.37 -8.01
N TYR A 88 -9.78 -1.67 -6.91
CA TYR A 88 -10.96 -2.53 -6.92
C TYR A 88 -11.92 -2.21 -5.78
N GLY A 89 -13.17 -1.86 -6.12
CA GLY A 89 -14.27 -1.60 -5.18
C GLY A 89 -15.22 -2.78 -4.99
N GLY A 90 -14.71 -3.99 -4.78
CA GLY A 90 -15.56 -5.17 -4.56
C GLY A 90 -15.09 -6.07 -3.43
N ASP A 91 -15.69 -7.25 -3.36
CA ASP A 91 -15.69 -8.12 -2.18
C ASP A 91 -14.29 -8.52 -1.66
N PRO A 92 -13.90 -8.10 -0.45
CA PRO A 92 -12.60 -8.36 0.12
C PRO A 92 -12.34 -9.83 0.48
N GLU A 93 -13.40 -10.64 0.68
CA GLU A 93 -13.27 -12.08 1.00
C GLU A 93 -12.58 -12.86 -0.13
N LYS A 94 -12.55 -12.28 -1.33
CA LYS A 94 -11.91 -12.87 -2.49
C LYS A 94 -10.39 -12.86 -2.39
N PHE A 95 -9.78 -11.92 -1.67
CA PHE A 95 -8.33 -11.71 -1.59
C PHE A 95 -7.51 -12.75 -0.81
N GLY A 96 -8.12 -13.89 -0.45
CA GLY A 96 -7.40 -15.02 0.12
C GLY A 96 -6.26 -15.55 -0.76
N LEU A 97 -5.48 -16.49 -0.22
CA LEU A 97 -4.38 -17.08 -0.98
C LEU A 97 -4.88 -17.81 -2.23
N ALA A 98 -4.29 -17.47 -3.37
CA ALA A 98 -4.54 -18.13 -4.65
C ALA A 98 -3.22 -18.37 -5.38
N PRO A 99 -3.17 -19.25 -6.39
CA PRO A 99 -2.05 -19.29 -7.31
C PRO A 99 -1.76 -17.90 -7.86
N TYR A 100 -0.47 -17.56 -7.98
CA TYR A 100 -0.07 -16.34 -8.64
C TYR A 100 0.22 -16.60 -10.14
N PRO A 101 -0.21 -15.71 -11.06
CA PRO A 101 -1.07 -14.55 -10.82
C PRO A 101 -2.52 -14.99 -10.53
N PRO A 102 -3.30 -14.20 -9.78
CA PRO A 102 -4.69 -14.55 -9.49
C PRO A 102 -5.65 -14.21 -10.66
N ALA A 103 -5.16 -14.34 -11.90
CA ALA A 103 -5.86 -13.90 -13.11
C ALA A 103 -7.22 -14.57 -13.26
N ASP A 104 -7.34 -15.87 -12.99
CA ASP A 104 -8.60 -16.60 -13.14
C ASP A 104 -9.75 -16.08 -12.24
N ARG A 105 -9.42 -15.38 -11.15
CA ARG A 105 -10.40 -14.81 -10.22
C ARG A 105 -10.64 -13.33 -10.45
N TRP A 106 -9.64 -12.61 -10.98
CA TRP A 106 -9.65 -11.14 -11.13
C TRP A 106 -8.98 -10.64 -12.42
N THR A 107 -9.30 -11.22 -13.58
CA THR A 107 -8.65 -10.86 -14.86
C THR A 107 -8.61 -9.36 -15.11
N ASP A 108 -9.76 -8.70 -15.12
CA ASP A 108 -9.86 -7.26 -15.47
C ASP A 108 -9.10 -6.36 -14.49
N ALA A 109 -9.14 -6.68 -13.19
CA ALA A 109 -8.42 -5.91 -12.18
C ALA A 109 -6.91 -6.21 -12.20
N TRP A 110 -6.53 -7.45 -12.54
CA TRP A 110 -5.13 -7.88 -12.62
C TRP A 110 -4.43 -7.30 -13.85
N GLU A 111 -5.13 -7.19 -14.99
CA GLU A 111 -4.62 -6.56 -16.20
C GLU A 111 -4.31 -5.07 -15.99
N ASN A 112 -5.07 -4.40 -15.12
CA ASN A 112 -4.90 -2.99 -14.77
C ASN A 112 -4.13 -2.77 -13.46
N ARG A 113 -3.40 -3.77 -12.99
CA ARG A 113 -2.58 -3.65 -11.78
C ARG A 113 -1.40 -2.70 -12.01
N GLU A 114 -0.96 -2.08 -10.93
CA GLU A 114 0.24 -1.25 -10.89
C GLU A 114 1.24 -1.79 -9.87
N ASP A 115 2.48 -1.28 -9.89
CA ASP A 115 3.46 -1.58 -8.84
C ASP A 115 2.91 -1.11 -7.49
N GLY A 116 2.81 -2.01 -6.51
CA GLY A 116 2.22 -1.67 -5.23
C GLY A 116 3.01 -0.63 -4.45
N ILE A 117 4.35 -0.63 -4.56
CA ILE A 117 5.21 0.30 -3.84
C ILE A 117 5.34 1.60 -4.64
N GLY A 118 5.05 2.73 -4.00
CA GLY A 118 5.04 4.05 -4.63
C GLY A 118 3.73 4.37 -5.37
N PHE A 119 2.85 3.38 -5.59
CA PHE A 119 1.52 3.66 -6.10
C PHE A 119 0.71 4.50 -5.13
N THR A 120 -0.10 5.38 -5.73
CA THR A 120 -0.90 6.36 -5.02
C THR A 120 -2.38 6.00 -5.14
N PHE A 121 -3.00 5.60 -4.04
CA PHE A 121 -4.44 5.47 -3.96
C PHE A 121 -5.06 6.84 -3.71
N SER A 122 -5.98 7.25 -4.58
CA SER A 122 -6.72 8.51 -4.48
C SER A 122 -8.14 8.35 -5.04
N GLY A 123 -9.09 9.08 -4.47
CA GLY A 123 -10.52 8.98 -4.85
C GLY A 123 -11.25 7.82 -4.18
N THR A 124 -12.57 7.71 -4.34
CA THR A 124 -13.47 6.86 -3.52
C THR A 124 -13.46 5.36 -3.84
N VAL A 125 -12.40 4.86 -4.47
CA VAL A 125 -12.31 3.47 -4.93
C VAL A 125 -11.44 2.72 -3.94
N ASP A 126 -11.97 1.63 -3.37
CA ASP A 126 -11.18 0.73 -2.54
C ASP A 126 -10.05 0.12 -3.37
N ALA A 127 -9.02 -0.34 -2.69
CA ALA A 127 -7.93 -0.99 -3.36
C ALA A 127 -7.39 -2.14 -2.54
N SER A 128 -6.67 -3.01 -3.22
CA SER A 128 -6.01 -4.14 -2.59
C SER A 128 -4.57 -4.25 -3.03
N LEU A 129 -3.73 -4.66 -2.09
CA LEU A 129 -2.36 -5.05 -2.36
C LEU A 129 -2.33 -6.55 -2.57
N VAL A 130 -1.81 -6.99 -3.71
CA VAL A 130 -1.54 -8.40 -3.98
C VAL A 130 -0.05 -8.62 -3.88
N THR A 131 0.35 -9.34 -2.83
CA THR A 131 1.73 -9.71 -2.54
C THR A 131 1.99 -11.10 -3.12
N GLU A 132 2.99 -11.21 -4.00
CA GLU A 132 3.48 -12.49 -4.50
C GLU A 132 4.45 -13.10 -3.51
N LEU A 133 4.15 -14.31 -3.06
CA LEU A 133 4.92 -15.06 -2.07
C LEU A 133 5.48 -16.33 -2.69
N ARG A 134 6.70 -16.70 -2.34
CA ARG A 134 7.31 -17.97 -2.72
C ARG A 134 7.90 -18.68 -1.50
N SER A 135 7.75 -20.01 -1.45
CA SER A 135 8.51 -20.83 -0.50
C SER A 135 9.95 -20.94 -0.94
N THR A 136 10.89 -20.73 -0.01
CA THR A 136 12.33 -20.83 -0.33
C THR A 136 12.79 -22.29 -0.46
N GLY A 137 12.02 -23.25 0.05
CA GLY A 137 12.40 -24.67 0.07
C GLY A 137 13.52 -25.01 1.06
N GLU A 138 14.07 -24.04 1.80
CA GLU A 138 15.15 -24.25 2.77
C GLU A 138 14.66 -24.82 4.11
N HIS A 139 13.35 -24.79 4.33
CA HIS A 139 12.71 -25.23 5.55
C HIS A 139 11.62 -26.27 5.26
N ALA A 140 11.49 -27.26 6.14
CA ALA A 140 10.40 -28.25 6.08
C ALA A 140 9.00 -27.63 6.25
N ARG A 141 8.93 -26.38 6.71
CA ARG A 141 7.70 -25.60 6.89
C ARG A 141 7.91 -24.15 6.46
N ALA A 142 6.88 -23.58 5.86
CA ALA A 142 6.81 -22.16 5.49
C ALA A 142 5.78 -21.46 6.38
N ASN A 143 6.12 -20.31 6.96
CA ASN A 143 5.26 -19.53 7.85
C ASN A 143 5.41 -18.03 7.61
N LEU A 144 4.32 -17.29 7.79
CA LEU A 144 4.26 -15.84 7.75
C LEU A 144 3.16 -15.35 8.70
N ASP A 145 3.47 -14.38 9.56
CA ASP A 145 2.53 -13.80 10.55
C ASP A 145 1.92 -12.47 10.04
N GLY A 146 1.54 -12.45 8.77
CA GLY A 146 1.08 -11.27 8.06
C GLY A 146 2.21 -10.40 7.51
N LEU A 147 1.82 -9.22 7.04
CA LEU A 147 2.67 -8.22 6.41
C LEU A 147 2.63 -6.93 7.23
N LEU A 148 3.79 -6.31 7.43
CA LEU A 148 3.90 -4.93 7.90
C LEU A 148 3.87 -4.01 6.69
N ILE A 149 2.85 -3.17 6.61
CA ILE A 149 2.63 -2.25 5.50
C ILE A 149 2.92 -0.84 5.99
N ARG A 150 3.96 -0.22 5.45
CA ARG A 150 4.32 1.17 5.75
C ARG A 150 3.79 2.07 4.67
N TYR A 151 3.09 3.12 5.05
CA TYR A 151 2.45 4.00 4.08
C TYR A 151 2.47 5.45 4.57
N THR A 152 2.19 6.37 3.64
CA THR A 152 1.82 7.74 3.99
C THR A 152 0.34 7.95 3.70
N ALA A 153 -0.37 8.67 4.56
CA ALA A 153 -1.70 9.18 4.29
C ALA A 153 -1.67 10.71 4.41
N ASN A 154 -1.94 11.40 3.31
CA ASN A 154 -1.79 12.87 3.19
C ASN A 154 -0.40 13.36 3.67
N GLY A 155 0.65 12.60 3.36
CA GLY A 155 2.05 12.91 3.73
C GLY A 155 2.46 12.53 5.16
N ALA A 156 1.53 12.16 6.04
CA ALA A 156 1.86 11.65 7.38
C ALA A 156 2.18 10.15 7.31
N LYS A 157 3.20 9.69 8.04
CA LYS A 157 3.67 8.29 8.02
C LYS A 157 2.89 7.42 8.99
N PHE A 158 2.54 6.22 8.56
CA PHE A 158 1.83 5.23 9.35
C PHE A 158 2.34 3.82 9.03
N SER A 159 1.95 2.88 9.88
CA SER A 159 2.17 1.45 9.70
C SER A 159 0.90 0.70 10.05
N ALA A 160 0.56 -0.28 9.22
CA ALA A 160 -0.52 -1.22 9.46
C ALA A 160 -0.02 -2.65 9.29
N ARG A 161 -0.81 -3.60 9.76
CA ARG A 161 -0.50 -5.02 9.69
C ARG A 161 -1.63 -5.72 8.93
N SER A 162 -1.29 -6.59 7.98
CA SER A 162 -2.27 -7.49 7.37
C SER A 162 -2.61 -8.63 8.35
N GLY A 163 -3.87 -9.07 8.34
CA GLY A 163 -4.42 -10.00 9.33
C GLY A 163 -4.14 -11.49 9.06
N ILE A 164 -3.41 -11.82 7.98
CA ILE A 164 -3.37 -13.16 7.40
C ILE A 164 -2.15 -13.96 7.87
N GLN A 165 -2.37 -15.18 8.36
CA GLN A 165 -1.32 -16.08 8.82
C GLN A 165 -1.13 -17.27 7.87
N LEU A 166 0.10 -17.53 7.45
CA LEU A 166 0.43 -18.67 6.58
C LEU A 166 1.11 -19.76 7.36
N THR A 167 0.71 -21.02 7.20
CA THR A 167 1.41 -22.15 7.82
C THR A 167 1.33 -23.36 6.88
N GLY A 168 2.42 -23.70 6.20
CA GLY A 168 2.52 -24.88 5.31
C GLY A 168 3.70 -25.79 5.66
N GLY A 169 3.66 -27.07 5.21
CA GLY A 169 4.75 -28.03 5.43
C GLY A 169 4.57 -29.39 4.75
N GLU A 170 5.66 -30.17 4.67
CA GLU A 170 5.67 -31.55 4.17
C GLU A 170 4.92 -32.49 5.14
N GLY A 171 3.63 -32.63 4.96
CA GLY A 171 2.81 -33.52 5.80
C GLY A 171 1.32 -33.51 5.47
N GLY A 172 0.90 -32.77 4.45
CA GLY A 172 -0.50 -32.48 4.24
C GLY A 172 -1.05 -31.54 5.31
N CYS A 173 -2.03 -30.78 4.90
CA CYS A 173 -2.81 -29.93 5.77
C CYS A 173 -3.79 -30.82 6.54
N GLY A 174 -3.35 -31.38 7.67
CA GLY A 174 -4.13 -32.27 8.53
C GLY A 174 -4.69 -31.57 9.76
#